data_AF-A0A847QY76-F1
#
_entry.id   AF-A0A847QY76-F1
#
_cell.length_a   1.000
_cell.length_b   1.000
_cell.length_c   1.000
_cell.angle_alpha   90.00
_cell.angle_beta   90.00
_cell.angle_gamma   90.00
#
_symmetry.space_group_name_H-M   'P 1'
#
loop_
_entity.id
_entity.type
_entity.pdbx_description
1 polymer ?
#
loop_
_entity_poly.entity_id
_entity_poly.type
_entity_poly.pdbx_seq_one_letter_code
_entity_poly.pdbx_strand_id
1 'polypeptide(L)'
;MYYLFKNKKKRLCLFTYLTIILICMLFLGCQKNKQDHSSENNEKEKPPVLTELIDISEEVIKMSQEKRWTEAAEKIKTMHIKWNQFYPYGQKSGLSSNHAEEFNEDLNYATKLIIEQAMEQVQKEANSEIQKANIKLKMKENQPEATNKKEQQDNEKQQESNNNEKSSKEQGGQNKEDSNNQEDSFIIELPAEIMEKYNKILQTSNNDLRISHAAIQLTKHISNFLTLYDTNISPSILRLKYYIRDIQNTSLQENWEIAQKDLQKIKELWPIIQPKVIKDKEDLSLQFTQSILDLEKIILDQNKQLIPIKCEIVLSNIDKISE
;
A
#
# COMPACT_ATOMS: atom_id res chain seq x y z
N MET A 1 -46.73 50.29 66.38
CA MET A 1 -45.89 50.14 65.15
C MET A 1 -45.25 48.76 64.96
N TYR A 2 -45.30 47.81 65.91
CA TYR A 2 -44.63 46.50 65.78
C TYR A 2 -45.44 45.45 64.97
N TYR A 3 -46.78 45.57 64.95
CA TYR A 3 -47.67 44.59 64.28
C TYR A 3 -47.74 44.75 62.74
N LEU A 4 -47.55 45.96 62.21
CA LEU A 4 -47.60 46.23 60.77
C LEU A 4 -46.34 45.74 60.03
N PHE A 5 -45.20 45.65 60.72
CA PHE A 5 -43.92 45.22 60.13
C PHE A 5 -43.83 43.69 59.98
N LYS A 6 -44.40 42.93 60.94
CA LYS A 6 -44.42 41.46 60.93
C LYS A 6 -45.29 40.90 59.80
N ASN A 7 -46.36 41.61 59.43
CA ASN A 7 -47.28 41.18 58.37
C ASN A 7 -46.73 41.48 56.95
N LYS A 8 -45.92 42.53 56.78
CA LYS A 8 -45.23 42.81 55.51
C LYS A 8 -44.15 41.78 55.19
N LYS A 9 -43.34 41.35 56.18
CA LYS A 9 -42.33 40.28 55.97
C LYS A 9 -42.97 38.93 55.61
N LYS A 10 -44.09 38.56 56.24
CA LYS A 10 -44.81 37.33 55.89
C LYS A 10 -45.43 37.37 54.49
N ARG A 11 -45.99 38.52 54.09
CA ARG A 11 -46.50 38.69 52.72
C ARG A 11 -45.39 38.67 51.68
N LEU A 12 -44.25 39.31 51.95
CA LEU A 12 -43.09 39.30 51.05
C LEU A 12 -42.51 37.89 50.86
N CYS A 13 -42.41 37.09 51.94
CA CYS A 13 -41.99 35.68 51.86
C CYS A 13 -42.98 34.81 51.08
N LEU A 14 -44.28 35.04 51.23
CA LEU A 14 -45.33 34.32 50.49
C LEU A 14 -45.28 34.64 49.00
N PHE A 15 -45.06 35.91 48.63
CA PHE A 15 -44.92 36.31 47.23
C PHE A 15 -43.63 35.75 46.60
N THR A 16 -42.50 35.73 47.31
CA THR A 16 -41.27 35.10 46.80
C THR A 16 -41.40 33.59 46.65
N TYR A 17 -42.16 32.93 47.53
CA TYR A 17 -42.40 31.49 47.43
C TYR A 17 -43.34 31.15 46.27
N LEU A 18 -44.39 31.97 46.05
CA LEU A 18 -45.30 31.82 44.92
C LEU A 18 -44.62 32.09 43.57
N THR A 19 -43.70 33.05 43.48
CA THR A 19 -42.94 33.29 42.24
C THR A 19 -41.94 32.18 41.96
N ILE A 20 -41.30 31.60 42.99
CA ILE A 20 -40.41 30.44 42.82
C ILE A 20 -41.21 29.20 42.33
N ILE A 21 -42.40 28.95 42.88
CA ILE A 21 -43.26 27.84 42.42
C ILE A 21 -43.76 28.06 40.99
N LEU A 22 -44.12 29.30 40.62
CA LEU A 22 -44.56 29.63 39.27
C LEU A 22 -43.41 29.45 38.24
N ILE A 23 -42.17 29.77 38.62
CA ILE A 23 -40.97 29.52 37.80
C ILE A 23 -40.68 28.02 37.69
N CYS A 24 -40.82 27.24 38.77
CA CYS A 24 -40.67 25.78 38.73
C CYS A 24 -41.70 25.09 37.82
N MET A 25 -42.93 25.61 37.75
CA MET A 25 -43.98 25.08 36.86
C MET A 25 -43.76 25.43 35.39
N LEU A 26 -43.01 26.49 35.07
CA LEU A 26 -42.66 26.85 33.68
C LEU A 26 -41.48 26.05 33.11
N PHE A 27 -40.67 25.39 33.95
CA PHE A 27 -39.57 24.52 33.52
C PHE A 27 -39.93 23.03 33.45
N LEU A 28 -41.16 22.63 33.81
CA LEU A 28 -41.63 21.23 33.81
C LEU A 28 -42.65 20.91 32.69
N GLY A 29 -42.68 21.72 31.62
CA GLY A 29 -43.55 21.53 30.45
C GLY A 29 -42.80 21.17 29.16
N CYS A 30 -42.63 19.87 28.90
CA CYS A 30 -42.43 19.25 27.58
C CYS A 30 -41.24 19.67 26.69
N GLN A 31 -40.11 18.98 26.84
CA GLN A 31 -39.46 18.34 25.69
C GLN A 31 -39.20 16.87 26.02
N LYS A 32 -40.05 16.00 25.49
CA LYS A 32 -39.88 14.56 25.53
C LYS A 32 -39.09 14.15 24.29
N ASN A 33 -37.78 14.33 24.32
CA ASN A 33 -36.86 13.48 23.55
C ASN A 33 -36.08 12.68 24.57
N LYS A 34 -36.24 11.36 24.53
CA LYS A 34 -35.55 10.42 25.42
C LYS A 34 -34.04 10.58 25.24
N GLN A 35 -33.39 11.27 26.17
CA GLN A 35 -32.02 11.02 26.54
C GLN A 35 -32.06 10.27 27.86
N ASP A 36 -31.95 8.95 27.77
CA ASP A 36 -31.52 8.14 28.91
C ASP A 36 -30.06 8.52 29.18
N HIS A 37 -29.85 9.45 30.10
CA HIS A 37 -28.57 9.56 30.81
C HIS A 37 -28.53 8.43 31.85
N SER A 38 -28.30 7.20 31.39
CA SER A 38 -27.55 6.24 32.16
C SER A 38 -26.09 6.60 31.98
N SER A 39 -25.47 7.12 33.03
CA SER A 39 -24.03 6.99 33.20
C SER A 39 -23.72 5.52 33.46
N GLU A 40 -23.80 4.71 32.41
CA GLU A 40 -23.14 3.42 32.36
C GLU A 40 -21.66 3.69 32.11
N ASN A 41 -20.80 3.14 32.97
CA ASN A 41 -19.42 2.86 32.61
C ASN A 41 -19.43 1.83 31.47
N ASN A 42 -19.77 2.28 30.26
CA ASN A 42 -19.66 1.47 29.06
C ASN A 42 -18.22 1.62 28.56
N GLU A 43 -17.39 0.67 28.97
CA GLU A 43 -16.13 0.36 28.29
C GLU A 43 -16.40 0.36 26.78
N LYS A 44 -15.70 1.22 26.02
CA LYS A 44 -16.00 1.40 24.61
C LYS A 44 -15.41 0.22 23.86
N GLU A 45 -16.18 -0.85 23.75
CA GLU A 45 -15.74 -2.05 23.04
C GLU A 45 -15.41 -1.71 21.59
N LYS A 46 -14.23 -2.17 21.14
CA LYS A 46 -13.75 -1.96 19.79
C LYS A 46 -14.66 -2.67 18.77
N PRO A 47 -15.27 -1.96 17.80
CA PRO A 47 -16.17 -2.58 16.85
C PRO A 47 -15.40 -3.49 15.87
N PRO A 48 -15.94 -4.65 15.46
CA PRO A 48 -15.24 -5.59 14.56
C PRO A 48 -14.76 -4.96 13.25
N VAL A 49 -15.54 -4.02 12.70
CA VAL A 49 -15.19 -3.28 11.48
C VAL A 49 -13.89 -2.50 11.60
N LEU A 50 -13.50 -2.05 12.81
CA LEU A 50 -12.21 -1.38 13.00
C LEU A 50 -11.04 -2.37 12.94
N THR A 51 -11.23 -3.61 13.40
CA THR A 51 -10.23 -4.68 13.20
C THR A 51 -10.07 -4.99 11.72
N GLU A 52 -11.18 -5.11 10.98
CA GLU A 52 -11.13 -5.33 9.53
C GLU A 52 -10.45 -4.16 8.80
N LEU A 53 -10.64 -2.92 9.24
CA LEU A 53 -9.94 -1.75 8.70
C LEU A 53 -8.43 -1.82 8.92
N ILE A 54 -7.99 -2.28 10.11
CA ILE A 54 -6.57 -2.53 10.39
C ILE A 54 -6.03 -3.55 9.38
N ASP A 55 -6.68 -4.71 9.26
CA ASP A 55 -6.22 -5.80 8.41
C ASP A 55 -6.17 -5.38 6.93
N ILE A 56 -7.20 -4.70 6.44
CA ILE A 56 -7.23 -4.20 5.05
C ILE A 56 -6.11 -3.18 4.81
N SER A 57 -5.81 -2.30 5.78
CA SER A 57 -4.72 -1.33 5.62
C SER A 57 -3.35 -1.99 5.48
N GLU A 58 -3.11 -3.07 6.22
CA GLU A 58 -1.90 -3.89 6.12
C GLU A 58 -1.84 -4.61 4.77
N GLU A 59 -2.97 -5.14 4.29
CA GLU A 59 -3.06 -5.75 2.97
C GLU A 59 -2.78 -4.74 1.85
N VAL A 60 -3.34 -3.52 1.91
CA VAL A 60 -3.11 -2.48 0.90
C VAL A 60 -1.61 -2.12 0.83
N ILE A 61 -0.94 -1.97 1.98
CA ILE A 61 0.51 -1.73 2.02
C ILE A 61 1.25 -2.89 1.37
N LYS A 62 0.97 -4.12 1.79
CA LYS A 62 1.64 -5.33 1.28
C LYS A 62 1.48 -5.46 -0.23
N MET A 63 0.25 -5.35 -0.75
CA MET A 63 -0.02 -5.45 -2.19
C MET A 63 0.69 -4.34 -2.97
N SER A 64 0.75 -3.13 -2.41
CA SER A 64 1.45 -2.00 -3.04
C SER A 64 2.96 -2.22 -3.11
N GLN A 65 3.57 -2.72 -2.02
CA GLN A 65 5.00 -3.02 -1.98
C GLN A 65 5.37 -4.19 -2.90
N GLU A 66 4.52 -5.21 -2.98
CA GLU A 66 4.66 -6.35 -3.90
C GLU A 66 4.29 -6.01 -5.36
N LYS A 67 3.89 -4.76 -5.64
CA LYS A 67 3.47 -4.26 -6.96
C LYS A 67 2.30 -5.07 -7.56
N ARG A 68 1.40 -5.58 -6.71
CA ARG A 68 0.17 -6.30 -7.07
C ARG A 68 -0.98 -5.30 -7.21
N TRP A 69 -0.87 -4.39 -8.18
CA TRP A 69 -1.70 -3.19 -8.27
C TRP A 69 -3.20 -3.48 -8.43
N THR A 70 -3.56 -4.49 -9.22
CA THR A 70 -4.98 -4.90 -9.37
C THR A 70 -5.57 -5.40 -8.05
N GLU A 71 -4.80 -6.16 -7.27
CA GLU A 71 -5.26 -6.65 -5.97
C GLU A 71 -5.32 -5.52 -4.94
N ALA A 72 -4.34 -4.61 -4.96
CA ALA A 72 -4.37 -3.38 -4.17
C ALA A 72 -5.62 -2.55 -4.47
N ALA A 73 -6.06 -2.46 -5.73
CA ALA A 73 -7.27 -1.75 -6.14
C ALA A 73 -8.56 -2.40 -5.59
N GLU A 74 -8.64 -3.73 -5.53
CA GLU A 74 -9.78 -4.39 -4.89
C GLU A 74 -9.77 -4.21 -3.36
N LYS A 75 -8.59 -4.21 -2.73
CA LYS A 75 -8.46 -3.96 -1.29
C LYS A 75 -8.78 -2.51 -0.92
N ILE A 76 -8.34 -1.52 -1.70
CA ILE A 76 -8.67 -0.10 -1.42
C ILE A 76 -10.17 0.18 -1.56
N LYS A 77 -10.84 -0.46 -2.53
CA LYS A 77 -12.31 -0.44 -2.64
C LYS A 77 -12.99 -1.06 -1.41
N THR A 78 -12.47 -2.17 -0.92
CA THR A 78 -12.97 -2.80 0.32
C THR A 78 -12.79 -1.86 1.51
N MET A 79 -11.67 -1.12 1.59
CA MET A 79 -11.42 -0.13 2.63
C MET A 79 -12.46 0.99 2.65
N HIS A 80 -12.89 1.50 1.48
CA HIS A 80 -14.00 2.46 1.40
C HIS A 80 -15.30 1.91 1.98
N ILE A 81 -15.62 0.65 1.69
CA ILE A 81 -16.83 -0.01 2.24
C ILE A 81 -16.73 -0.09 3.76
N LYS A 82 -15.59 -0.54 4.29
CA LYS A 82 -15.37 -0.66 5.73
C LYS A 82 -15.31 0.68 6.45
N TRP A 83 -14.76 1.70 5.81
CA TRP A 83 -14.78 3.07 6.31
C TRP A 83 -16.21 3.58 6.48
N ASN A 84 -17.06 3.43 5.45
CA ASN A 84 -18.46 3.85 5.53
C ASN A 84 -19.24 3.08 6.60
N GLN A 85 -18.89 1.81 6.83
CA GLN A 85 -19.44 1.01 7.93
C GLN A 85 -18.96 1.49 9.31
N PHE A 86 -17.69 1.86 9.44
CA PHE A 86 -17.08 2.32 10.69
C PHE A 86 -17.48 3.75 11.07
N TYR A 87 -17.60 4.66 10.11
CA TYR A 87 -17.85 6.09 10.33
C TYR A 87 -18.91 6.40 11.40
N PRO A 88 -20.14 5.84 11.36
CA PRO A 88 -21.14 6.12 12.39
C PRO A 88 -20.74 5.63 13.79
N TYR A 89 -19.96 4.55 13.91
CA TYR A 89 -19.42 4.08 15.19
C TYR A 89 -18.35 5.03 15.69
N GLY A 90 -17.42 5.45 14.82
CA GLY A 90 -16.38 6.42 15.14
C GLY A 90 -16.98 7.73 15.67
N GLN A 91 -17.97 8.29 14.96
CA GLN A 91 -18.65 9.53 15.36
C GLN A 91 -19.31 9.41 16.74
N LYS A 92 -20.06 8.33 17.00
CA LYS A 92 -20.65 8.06 18.31
C LYS A 92 -19.61 7.89 19.41
N SER A 93 -18.42 7.45 19.06
CA SER A 93 -17.31 7.19 19.98
C SER A 93 -16.42 8.43 20.22
N GLY A 94 -16.66 9.53 19.50
CA GLY A 94 -15.95 10.80 19.67
C GLY A 94 -14.95 11.15 18.57
N LEU A 95 -14.97 10.43 17.43
CA LEU A 95 -14.19 10.80 16.25
C LEU A 95 -14.66 12.17 15.74
N SER A 96 -13.76 13.15 15.68
CA SER A 96 -14.11 14.47 15.15
C SER A 96 -14.25 14.44 13.63
N SER A 97 -15.08 15.36 13.10
CA SER A 97 -15.25 15.53 11.67
C SER A 97 -13.93 15.77 10.94
N ASN A 98 -13.01 16.57 11.52
CA ASN A 98 -11.70 16.84 10.91
C ASN A 98 -10.87 15.57 10.73
N HIS A 99 -10.75 14.71 11.75
CA HIS A 99 -9.99 13.46 11.60
C HIS A 99 -10.64 12.49 10.60
N ALA A 100 -11.97 12.50 10.51
CA ALA A 100 -12.68 11.70 9.53
C ALA A 100 -12.50 12.23 8.09
N GLU A 101 -12.46 13.54 7.93
CA GLU A 101 -12.19 14.22 6.66
C GLU A 101 -10.75 13.96 6.20
N GLU A 102 -9.75 14.15 7.08
CA GLU A 102 -8.34 13.85 6.78
C GLU A 102 -8.14 12.40 6.33
N PHE A 103 -8.75 11.43 7.01
CA PHE A 103 -8.68 10.03 6.58
C PHE A 103 -9.33 9.82 5.20
N ASN A 104 -10.48 10.46 4.95
CA ASN A 104 -11.17 10.33 3.66
C ASN A 104 -10.37 10.97 2.52
N GLU A 105 -9.70 12.09 2.77
CA GLU A 105 -8.79 12.73 1.81
C GLU A 105 -7.61 11.82 1.45
N ASP A 106 -6.93 11.27 2.46
CA ASP A 106 -5.81 10.34 2.27
C ASP A 106 -6.27 9.05 1.57
N LEU A 107 -7.44 8.53 1.92
CA LEU A 107 -8.03 7.35 1.29
C LEU A 107 -8.33 7.61 -0.20
N ASN A 108 -8.89 8.76 -0.53
CA ASN A 108 -9.14 9.16 -1.92
C ASN A 108 -7.83 9.34 -2.69
N TYR A 109 -6.82 9.94 -2.07
CA TYR A 109 -5.51 10.12 -2.68
C TYR A 109 -4.83 8.77 -2.99
N ALA A 110 -4.80 7.85 -2.02
CA ALA A 110 -4.28 6.50 -2.22
C ALA A 110 -5.07 5.75 -3.31
N THR A 111 -6.41 5.87 -3.29
CA THR A 111 -7.29 5.26 -4.30
C THR A 111 -6.94 5.72 -5.71
N LYS A 112 -6.77 7.03 -5.92
CA LYS A 112 -6.40 7.59 -7.21
C LYS A 112 -5.10 6.98 -7.73
N LEU A 113 -4.05 6.98 -6.91
CA LEU A 113 -2.73 6.48 -7.31
C LEU A 113 -2.74 4.98 -7.62
N ILE A 114 -3.40 4.18 -6.78
CA ILE A 114 -3.48 2.73 -6.96
C ILE A 114 -4.27 2.37 -8.22
N ILE A 115 -5.42 3.03 -8.45
CA ILE A 115 -6.24 2.76 -9.64
C ILE A 115 -5.52 3.19 -10.92
N GLU A 116 -4.91 4.38 -10.93
CA GLU A 116 -4.12 4.86 -12.08
C GLU A 116 -3.01 3.85 -12.43
N GLN A 117 -2.27 3.37 -11.43
CA GLN A 117 -1.21 2.38 -11.62
C GLN A 117 -1.73 1.01 -12.08
N ALA A 118 -2.86 0.55 -11.52
CA ALA A 118 -3.47 -0.72 -11.92
C ALA A 118 -3.94 -0.67 -13.38
N MET A 119 -4.57 0.44 -13.79
CA MET A 119 -5.00 0.66 -15.18
C MET A 119 -3.82 0.70 -16.14
N GLU A 120 -2.73 1.40 -15.77
CA GLU A 120 -1.51 1.44 -16.57
C GLU A 120 -0.90 0.05 -16.76
N GLN A 121 -0.85 -0.77 -15.70
CA GLN A 121 -0.35 -2.14 -15.78
C GLN A 121 -1.20 -3.00 -16.74
N VAL A 122 -2.53 -2.96 -16.59
CA VAL A 122 -3.45 -3.70 -17.48
C VAL A 122 -3.28 -3.27 -18.94
N GLN A 123 -3.12 -1.98 -19.21
CA GLN A 123 -2.91 -1.47 -20.56
C GLN A 123 -1.56 -1.92 -21.14
N LYS A 124 -0.48 -1.92 -20.35
CA LYS A 124 0.84 -2.42 -20.78
C LYS A 124 0.80 -3.91 -21.10
N GLU A 125 0.14 -4.71 -20.27
CA GLU A 125 0.00 -6.15 -20.46
C GLU A 125 -0.79 -6.45 -21.75
N ALA A 126 -1.93 -5.78 -21.96
CA ALA A 126 -2.72 -5.92 -23.18
C ALA A 126 -1.92 -5.55 -24.45
N ASN A 127 -1.15 -4.45 -24.39
CA ASN A 127 -0.30 -4.03 -25.51
C ASN A 127 0.82 -5.04 -25.80
N SER A 128 1.45 -5.62 -24.77
CA SER A 128 2.45 -6.68 -24.92
C SER A 128 1.86 -7.94 -25.57
N GLU A 129 0.65 -8.34 -25.17
CA GLU A 129 -0.05 -9.47 -25.78
C GLU A 129 -0.39 -9.23 -27.26
N ILE A 130 -0.86 -8.03 -27.59
CA ILE A 130 -1.12 -7.63 -28.99
C ILE A 130 0.18 -7.68 -29.80
N GLN A 131 1.29 -7.18 -29.26
CA GLN A 131 2.59 -7.26 -29.93
C GLN A 131 3.06 -8.71 -30.14
N LYS A 132 2.92 -9.57 -29.13
CA LYS A 132 3.23 -11.01 -29.21
C LYS A 132 2.39 -11.70 -30.29
N ALA A 133 1.09 -11.40 -30.36
CA ALA A 133 0.21 -11.90 -31.40
C ALA A 133 0.66 -11.45 -32.80
N ASN A 134 1.01 -10.16 -32.96
CA ASN A 134 1.49 -9.60 -34.23
C ASN A 134 2.83 -10.23 -34.68
N ILE A 135 3.77 -10.46 -33.76
CA ILE A 135 5.04 -11.15 -34.07
C ILE A 135 4.76 -12.58 -34.52
N LYS A 136 3.86 -13.30 -33.83
CA LYS A 136 3.49 -14.67 -34.18
C LYS A 136 2.81 -14.75 -35.55
N LEU A 137 2.02 -13.74 -35.93
CA LEU A 137 1.44 -13.64 -37.27
C LEU A 137 2.52 -13.41 -38.33
N LYS A 138 3.41 -12.43 -38.13
CA LYS A 138 4.54 -12.18 -39.06
C LYS A 138 5.46 -13.38 -39.24
N MET A 139 5.69 -14.16 -38.19
CA MET A 139 6.47 -15.41 -38.26
C MET A 139 5.78 -16.49 -39.10
N LYS A 140 4.45 -16.54 -39.11
CA LYS A 140 3.68 -17.46 -39.97
C LYS A 140 3.65 -17.00 -41.42
N GLU A 141 3.61 -15.71 -41.68
CA GLU A 141 3.67 -15.12 -43.03
C GLU A 141 5.05 -15.31 -43.69
N ASN A 142 6.12 -15.31 -42.89
CA ASN A 142 7.49 -15.51 -43.37
C ASN A 142 7.95 -16.99 -43.39
N GLN A 143 7.06 -17.95 -43.09
CA GLN A 143 7.35 -19.35 -43.41
C GLN A 143 7.07 -19.59 -44.89
N PRO A 144 8.06 -20.00 -45.72
CA PRO A 144 7.77 -20.36 -47.10
C PRO A 144 6.78 -21.51 -47.09
N GLU A 145 5.66 -21.32 -47.80
CA GLU A 145 4.73 -22.41 -48.12
C GLU A 145 5.55 -23.53 -48.77
N ALA A 146 5.84 -24.58 -48.01
CA ALA A 146 6.34 -25.82 -48.56
C ALA A 146 5.22 -26.38 -49.44
N THR A 147 5.27 -26.04 -50.72
CA THR A 147 4.41 -26.59 -51.76
C THR A 147 4.71 -28.08 -51.87
N ASN A 148 3.98 -28.91 -51.12
CA ASN A 148 3.94 -30.34 -51.36
C ASN A 148 3.09 -30.61 -52.60
N LYS A 149 3.66 -30.40 -53.79
CA LYS A 149 3.34 -31.23 -54.95
C LYS A 149 4.26 -32.45 -54.88
N LYS A 150 3.74 -33.56 -54.37
CA LYS A 150 4.28 -34.89 -54.70
C LYS A 150 3.35 -35.51 -55.73
N GLU A 151 3.86 -35.53 -56.95
CA GLU A 151 3.44 -36.39 -58.04
C GLU A 151 3.54 -37.85 -57.62
N GLN A 152 2.51 -38.64 -57.95
CA GLN A 152 2.56 -40.09 -58.04
C GLN A 152 2.67 -40.47 -59.52
N GLN A 153 3.76 -41.19 -59.85
CA GLN A 153 3.91 -42.39 -60.72
C GLN A 153 2.93 -42.55 -61.91
N ASP A 154 3.29 -43.03 -63.11
CA ASP A 154 4.45 -43.77 -63.64
C ASP A 154 4.28 -43.86 -65.19
N ASN A 155 5.39 -44.13 -65.90
CA ASN A 155 5.52 -44.73 -67.25
C ASN A 155 4.90 -43.95 -68.44
N GLU A 156 5.63 -43.64 -69.53
CA GLU A 156 6.25 -44.58 -70.47
C GLU A 156 6.85 -43.78 -71.67
N LYS A 157 7.77 -44.43 -72.39
CA LYS A 157 8.28 -44.15 -73.76
C LYS A 157 9.47 -43.19 -73.94
N GLN A 158 10.63 -43.85 -73.91
CA GLN A 158 11.58 -43.97 -75.03
C GLN A 158 11.52 -42.88 -76.13
N GLN A 159 12.62 -42.14 -76.24
CA GLN A 159 13.16 -41.79 -77.55
C GLN A 159 14.66 -42.08 -77.62
N GLU A 160 14.97 -42.70 -78.75
CA GLU A 160 16.19 -43.35 -79.18
C GLU A 160 17.26 -42.36 -79.66
N SER A 161 18.51 -42.80 -79.53
CA SER A 161 19.58 -42.66 -80.54
C SER A 161 20.23 -41.28 -80.76
N ASN A 162 21.49 -41.10 -80.37
CA ASN A 162 22.64 -41.59 -81.15
C ASN A 162 23.99 -41.06 -80.60
N ASN A 163 24.94 -42.00 -80.46
CA ASN A 163 26.36 -41.95 -80.83
C ASN A 163 27.11 -40.60 -80.81
N ASN A 164 28.16 -40.48 -80.00
CA ASN A 164 29.50 -40.95 -80.38
C ASN A 164 30.57 -40.72 -79.30
N GLU A 165 31.55 -41.61 -79.33
CA GLU A 165 32.84 -41.62 -78.63
C GLU A 165 33.57 -40.26 -78.66
N LYS A 166 34.31 -39.89 -77.61
CA LYS A 166 35.76 -40.20 -77.47
C LYS A 166 36.40 -39.43 -76.31
N SER A 167 37.29 -40.14 -75.63
CA SER A 167 38.23 -39.72 -74.58
C SER A 167 39.07 -38.47 -74.90
N SER A 168 39.25 -37.59 -73.90
CA SER A 168 40.57 -37.07 -73.51
C SER A 168 40.52 -36.33 -72.17
N LYS A 169 41.34 -36.78 -71.23
CA LYS A 169 41.80 -36.02 -70.07
C LYS A 169 42.67 -34.85 -70.55
N GLU A 170 42.50 -33.68 -69.96
CA GLU A 170 43.62 -32.76 -69.71
C GLU A 170 43.30 -31.82 -68.53
N GLN A 171 44.32 -31.63 -67.71
CA GLN A 171 44.34 -30.83 -66.49
C GLN A 171 44.66 -29.37 -66.80
N GLY A 172 44.27 -28.48 -65.88
CA GLY A 172 45.05 -27.29 -65.54
C GLY A 172 44.35 -25.96 -65.80
N GLY A 173 44.07 -25.22 -64.71
CA GLY A 173 43.59 -23.84 -64.82
C GLY A 173 43.05 -23.26 -63.52
N GLN A 174 43.98 -22.90 -62.62
CA GLN A 174 43.94 -21.87 -61.58
C GLN A 174 42.59 -21.23 -61.21
N ASN A 175 42.26 -21.23 -59.91
CA ASN A 175 41.70 -20.05 -59.27
C ASN A 175 42.19 -19.91 -57.82
N LYS A 176 42.49 -18.65 -57.48
CA LYS A 176 43.16 -18.17 -56.28
C LYS A 176 42.26 -18.27 -55.04
N GLU A 177 42.89 -18.65 -53.94
CA GLU A 177 42.39 -18.53 -52.57
C GLU A 177 42.14 -17.06 -52.20
N ASP A 178 40.90 -16.80 -51.78
CA ASP A 178 40.51 -16.31 -50.46
C ASP A 178 41.47 -15.41 -49.67
N SER A 179 40.97 -14.24 -49.27
CA SER A 179 40.50 -14.03 -47.87
C SER A 179 40.11 -12.57 -47.67
N ASN A 180 38.80 -12.28 -47.68
CA ASN A 180 38.25 -11.07 -47.09
C ASN A 180 37.43 -11.51 -45.86
N ASN A 181 38.03 -11.39 -44.67
CA ASN A 181 37.31 -11.52 -43.40
C ASN A 181 36.57 -10.20 -43.13
N GLN A 182 35.26 -10.19 -43.37
CA GLN A 182 34.35 -9.31 -42.65
C GLN A 182 33.65 -10.15 -41.58
N GLU A 183 34.12 -10.03 -40.35
CA GLU A 183 33.31 -10.38 -39.17
C GLU A 183 32.17 -9.35 -39.09
N ASP A 184 31.02 -9.69 -39.65
CA ASP A 184 29.77 -9.03 -39.29
C ASP A 184 29.46 -9.39 -37.83
N SER A 185 29.82 -8.50 -36.91
CA SER A 185 29.35 -8.55 -35.54
C SER A 185 27.84 -8.36 -35.55
N PHE A 186 27.10 -9.46 -35.43
CA PHE A 186 25.65 -9.44 -35.25
C PHE A 186 25.36 -8.80 -33.89
N ILE A 187 25.08 -7.50 -33.86
CA ILE A 187 24.60 -6.82 -32.65
C ILE A 187 23.18 -7.34 -32.40
N ILE A 188 23.05 -8.31 -31.49
CA ILE A 188 21.75 -8.71 -30.95
C ILE A 188 21.31 -7.58 -30.01
N GLU A 189 20.53 -6.62 -30.52
CA GLU A 189 19.82 -5.69 -29.65
C GLU A 189 18.81 -6.48 -28.83
N LEU A 190 19.09 -6.60 -27.53
CA LEU A 190 18.24 -7.28 -26.58
C LEU A 190 16.87 -6.56 -26.55
N PRO A 191 15.74 -7.26 -26.77
CA PRO A 191 14.42 -6.63 -26.78
C PRO A 191 14.18 -5.83 -25.50
N ALA A 192 13.64 -4.61 -25.61
CA ALA A 192 13.39 -3.70 -24.49
C ALA A 192 12.61 -4.37 -23.32
N GLU A 193 11.80 -5.38 -23.61
CA GLU A 193 11.04 -6.20 -22.64
C GLU A 193 11.96 -6.97 -21.67
N ILE A 194 13.16 -7.38 -22.10
CA ILE A 194 14.15 -8.07 -21.26
C ILE A 194 14.80 -7.06 -20.29
N MET A 195 15.15 -5.87 -20.79
CA MET A 195 15.66 -4.78 -19.95
C MET A 195 14.63 -4.31 -18.92
N GLU A 196 13.36 -4.21 -19.31
CA GLU A 196 12.24 -3.84 -18.43
C GLU A 196 11.99 -4.90 -17.33
N LYS A 197 12.08 -6.19 -17.68
CA LYS A 197 11.94 -7.31 -16.74
C LYS A 197 13.01 -7.28 -15.64
N TYR A 198 14.28 -7.03 -15.98
CA TYR A 198 15.37 -6.97 -14.99
C TYR A 198 15.35 -5.66 -14.18
N ASN A 199 14.95 -4.53 -14.78
CA ASN A 199 14.77 -3.27 -14.06
C ASN A 199 13.63 -3.34 -13.03
N LYS A 200 12.54 -4.07 -13.32
CA LYS A 200 11.41 -4.28 -12.39
C LYS A 200 11.81 -5.01 -11.10
N ILE A 201 12.87 -5.81 -11.16
CA ILE A 201 13.38 -6.65 -10.05
C ILE A 201 14.30 -5.85 -9.11
N LEU A 202 14.90 -4.74 -9.55
CA LEU A 202 15.99 -4.10 -8.81
C LEU A 202 15.77 -2.62 -8.45
N GLN A 203 14.79 -1.93 -9.01
CA GLN A 203 14.53 -0.52 -8.66
C GLN A 203 13.05 -0.28 -8.35
N THR A 204 12.75 0.08 -7.11
CA THR A 204 11.46 0.68 -6.73
C THR A 204 11.40 2.07 -7.35
N SER A 205 10.45 2.31 -8.24
CA SER A 205 10.32 3.61 -8.91
C SER A 205 9.87 4.69 -7.92
N ASN A 206 10.13 5.97 -8.23
CA ASN A 206 9.57 7.07 -7.43
C ASN A 206 8.04 7.03 -7.37
N ASN A 207 7.38 6.52 -8.42
CA ASN A 207 5.93 6.33 -8.42
C ASN A 207 5.52 5.18 -7.47
N ASP A 208 6.24 4.07 -7.50
CA ASP A 208 6.01 2.93 -6.58
C ASP A 208 6.15 3.37 -5.11
N LEU A 209 7.18 4.20 -4.81
CA LEU A 209 7.38 4.79 -3.48
C LEU A 209 6.28 5.78 -3.11
N ARG A 210 5.77 6.56 -4.07
CA ARG A 210 4.66 7.49 -3.84
C ARG A 210 3.35 6.76 -3.52
N ILE A 211 3.04 5.70 -4.24
CA ILE A 211 1.87 4.85 -3.98
C ILE A 211 2.02 4.17 -2.63
N SER A 212 3.18 3.58 -2.35
CA SER A 212 3.48 2.92 -1.07
C SER A 212 3.34 3.89 0.10
N HIS A 213 3.84 5.12 -0.04
CA HIS A 213 3.68 6.17 0.96
C HIS A 213 2.21 6.48 1.25
N ALA A 214 1.39 6.66 0.20
CA ALA A 214 -0.02 6.96 0.35
C ALA A 214 -0.76 5.83 1.11
N ALA A 215 -0.42 4.57 0.83
CA ALA A 215 -0.94 3.43 1.58
C ALA A 215 -0.50 3.44 3.06
N ILE A 216 0.77 3.77 3.33
CA ILE A 216 1.31 3.87 4.70
C ILE A 216 0.57 4.95 5.50
N GLN A 217 0.29 6.12 4.90
CA GLN A 217 -0.41 7.22 5.58
C GLN A 217 -1.81 6.82 6.06
N LEU A 218 -2.49 5.87 5.42
CA LEU A 218 -3.78 5.36 5.92
C LEU A 218 -3.68 4.72 7.31
N THR A 219 -2.55 4.06 7.61
CA THR A 219 -2.35 3.39 8.92
C THR A 219 -2.14 4.37 10.07
N LYS A 220 -1.65 5.58 9.78
CA LYS A 220 -1.52 6.67 10.76
C LYS A 220 -2.87 6.96 11.42
N HIS A 221 -3.92 7.09 10.61
CA HIS A 221 -5.28 7.39 11.07
C HIS A 221 -5.89 6.29 11.91
N ILE A 222 -5.63 5.04 11.53
CA ILE A 222 -6.13 3.86 12.24
C ILE A 222 -5.64 3.84 13.68
N SER A 223 -4.39 4.25 13.93
CA SER A 223 -3.89 4.38 15.30
C SER A 223 -4.71 5.38 16.12
N ASN A 224 -5.18 6.47 15.51
CA ASN A 224 -6.02 7.47 16.19
C ASN A 224 -7.42 6.91 16.45
N PHE A 225 -7.99 6.16 15.51
CA PHE A 225 -9.30 5.53 15.69
C PHE A 225 -9.29 4.54 16.86
N LEU A 226 -8.22 3.77 17.02
CA LEU A 226 -8.08 2.85 18.15
C LEU A 226 -8.04 3.55 19.51
N THR A 227 -7.62 4.83 19.60
CA THR A 227 -7.63 5.56 20.88
C THR A 227 -9.03 5.81 21.43
N LEU A 228 -10.07 5.61 20.60
CA LEU A 228 -11.47 5.77 21.00
C LEU A 228 -12.03 4.56 21.77
N TYR A 229 -11.29 3.46 21.82
CA TYR A 229 -11.76 2.16 22.30
C TYR A 229 -10.76 1.52 23.27
N ASP A 230 -11.27 0.63 24.11
CA ASP A 230 -10.44 -0.23 24.94
C ASP A 230 -9.95 -1.41 24.07
N THR A 231 -8.63 -1.51 23.89
CA THR A 231 -8.02 -2.43 22.93
C THR A 231 -6.79 -3.12 23.50
N ASN A 232 -6.67 -4.42 23.21
CA ASN A 232 -5.47 -5.20 23.52
C ASN A 232 -4.26 -4.74 22.71
N ILE A 233 -4.50 -4.33 21.45
CA ILE A 233 -3.46 -3.75 20.60
C ILE A 233 -3.31 -2.29 20.96
N SER A 234 -2.15 -1.91 21.49
CA SER A 234 -1.85 -0.53 21.88
C SER A 234 -1.80 0.39 20.65
N PRO A 235 -2.56 1.51 20.63
CA PRO A 235 -2.47 2.52 19.58
C PRO A 235 -1.04 3.01 19.34
N SER A 236 -0.25 3.08 20.41
CA SER A 236 1.15 3.51 20.35
C SER A 236 2.05 2.52 19.59
N ILE A 237 1.73 1.23 19.62
CA ILE A 237 2.45 0.20 18.83
C ILE A 237 2.18 0.40 17.34
N LEU A 238 0.92 0.67 16.95
CA LEU A 238 0.61 0.95 15.54
C LEU A 238 1.28 2.25 15.06
N ARG A 239 1.38 3.27 15.92
CA ARG A 239 2.13 4.49 15.60
C ARG A 239 3.61 4.22 15.35
N LEU A 240 4.24 3.36 16.17
CA LEU A 240 5.62 2.93 15.92
C LEU A 240 5.75 2.25 14.55
N LYS A 241 4.88 1.29 14.22
CA LYS A 241 4.89 0.62 12.90
C LYS A 241 4.76 1.62 11.76
N TYR A 242 3.85 2.58 11.87
CA TYR A 242 3.69 3.67 10.91
C TYR A 242 5.00 4.45 10.70
N TYR A 243 5.61 4.97 11.77
CA TYR A 243 6.84 5.77 11.65
C TYR A 243 8.00 4.96 11.05
N ILE A 244 8.14 3.67 11.39
CA ILE A 244 9.20 2.83 10.83
C ILE A 244 9.02 2.64 9.31
N ARG A 245 7.77 2.43 8.86
CA ARG A 245 7.44 2.31 7.43
C ARG A 245 7.64 3.64 6.70
N ASP A 246 7.27 4.75 7.34
CA ASP A 246 7.44 6.08 6.75
C ASP A 246 8.92 6.44 6.60
N ILE A 247 9.76 6.13 7.59
CA ILE A 247 11.23 6.21 7.50
C ILE A 247 11.74 5.43 6.29
N GLN A 248 11.31 4.17 6.13
CA GLN A 248 11.75 3.33 5.02
C GLN A 248 11.41 3.99 3.69
N ASN A 249 10.16 4.43 3.53
CA ASN A 249 9.69 5.02 2.27
C ASN A 249 10.37 6.36 1.96
N THR A 250 10.41 7.27 2.94
CA THR A 250 10.99 8.61 2.79
C THR A 250 12.51 8.57 2.59
N SER A 251 13.22 7.66 3.26
CA SER A 251 14.65 7.43 3.02
C SER A 251 14.93 6.90 1.61
N LEU A 252 14.07 6.02 1.08
CA LEU A 252 14.18 5.54 -0.31
C LEU A 252 13.91 6.67 -1.33
N GLN A 253 13.14 7.69 -0.93
CA GLN A 253 12.94 8.93 -1.68
C GLN A 253 14.03 9.99 -1.39
N GLU A 254 15.06 9.65 -0.60
CA GLU A 254 16.13 10.56 -0.16
C GLU A 254 15.63 11.79 0.61
N ASN A 255 14.43 11.69 1.18
CA ASN A 255 13.87 12.70 2.07
C ASN A 255 14.28 12.43 3.52
N TRP A 256 15.56 12.68 3.79
CA TRP A 256 16.19 12.42 5.09
C TRP A 256 15.64 13.29 6.22
N GLU A 257 15.10 14.47 5.90
CA GLU A 257 14.49 15.36 6.90
C GLU A 257 13.26 14.72 7.53
N ILE A 258 12.36 14.16 6.71
CA ILE A 258 11.17 13.45 7.22
C ILE A 258 11.59 12.18 7.96
N ALA A 259 12.52 11.39 7.40
CA ALA A 259 13.01 10.19 8.06
C ALA A 259 13.60 10.47 9.46
N GLN A 260 14.37 11.56 9.61
CA GLN A 260 14.90 11.99 10.91
C GLN A 260 13.79 12.45 11.85
N LYS A 261 12.77 13.17 11.35
CA LYS A 261 11.62 13.60 12.14
C LYS A 261 10.83 12.40 12.69
N ASP A 262 10.59 11.40 11.86
CA ASP A 262 9.89 10.17 12.27
C ASP A 262 10.71 9.34 13.26
N LEU A 263 12.04 9.31 13.08
CA LEU A 263 12.94 8.71 14.07
C LEU A 263 12.82 9.40 15.43
N GLN A 264 12.74 10.73 15.47
CA GLN A 264 12.51 11.44 16.74
C GLN A 264 11.16 11.06 17.34
N LYS A 265 10.10 10.90 16.54
CA LYS A 265 8.80 10.41 17.03
C LYS A 265 8.88 9.01 17.64
N ILE A 266 9.66 8.11 17.03
CA ILE A 266 9.95 6.80 17.61
C ILE A 266 10.67 6.93 18.96
N LYS A 267 11.69 7.79 19.05
CA LYS A 267 12.47 8.03 20.28
C LYS A 267 11.65 8.70 21.39
N GLU A 268 10.64 9.49 21.05
CA GLU A 268 9.67 10.04 22.00
C GLU A 268 8.68 8.97 22.49
N LEU A 269 8.20 8.10 21.60
CA LEU A 269 7.18 7.11 21.91
C LEU A 269 7.72 5.87 22.63
N TRP A 270 8.90 5.38 22.25
CA TRP A 270 9.43 4.13 22.77
C TRP A 270 9.60 4.12 24.30
N PRO A 271 10.19 5.15 24.95
CA PRO A 271 10.33 5.18 26.41
C PRO A 271 9.01 5.13 27.18
N ILE A 272 7.89 5.53 26.55
CA ILE A 272 6.55 5.46 27.15
C ILE A 272 6.03 4.02 27.15
N ILE A 273 6.32 3.28 26.09
CA ILE A 273 5.84 1.90 25.85
C ILE A 273 6.75 0.88 26.54
N GLN A 274 8.06 1.15 26.52
CA GLN A 274 9.12 0.25 26.95
C GLN A 274 8.91 -0.38 28.34
N PRO A 275 8.55 0.37 29.41
CA PRO A 275 8.39 -0.23 30.74
C PRO A 275 7.34 -1.33 30.79
N LYS A 276 6.28 -1.19 29.98
CA LYS A 276 5.21 -2.19 29.88
C LYS A 276 5.71 -3.44 29.15
N VAL A 277 6.56 -3.28 28.14
CA VAL A 277 7.18 -4.39 27.40
C VAL A 277 8.21 -5.13 28.25
N ILE A 278 9.06 -4.41 28.99
CA ILE A 278 10.09 -5.02 29.85
C ILE A 278 9.49 -5.99 30.86
N LYS A 279 8.31 -5.66 31.42
CA LYS A 279 7.61 -6.49 32.39
C LYS A 279 7.37 -7.92 31.89
N ASP A 280 7.08 -8.07 30.61
CA ASP A 280 6.65 -9.33 30.02
C ASP A 280 7.70 -9.94 29.05
N LYS A 281 8.55 -9.10 28.44
CA LYS A 281 9.41 -9.42 27.30
C LYS A 281 10.71 -8.59 27.29
N GLU A 282 11.53 -8.68 28.34
CA GLU A 282 12.76 -7.90 28.50
C GLU A 282 13.74 -8.04 27.31
N ASP A 283 14.06 -9.26 26.88
CA ASP A 283 14.99 -9.50 25.77
C ASP A 283 14.52 -8.84 24.45
N LEU A 284 13.22 -8.92 24.15
CA LEU A 284 12.64 -8.27 22.96
C LEU A 284 12.67 -6.74 23.08
N SER A 285 12.48 -6.20 24.29
CA SER A 285 12.63 -4.77 24.56
C SER A 285 14.06 -4.28 24.26
N LEU A 286 15.07 -5.03 24.69
CA LEU A 286 16.47 -4.73 24.43
C LEU A 286 16.80 -4.84 22.92
N GLN A 287 16.32 -5.89 22.25
CA GLN A 287 16.50 -6.06 20.80
C GLN A 287 15.84 -4.92 20.00
N PHE A 288 14.62 -4.51 20.37
CA PHE A 288 13.94 -3.39 19.73
C PHE A 288 14.73 -2.08 19.93
N THR A 289 15.18 -1.82 21.16
CA THR A 289 16.01 -0.64 21.48
C THR A 289 17.29 -0.62 20.65
N GLN A 290 18.01 -1.74 20.57
CA GLN A 290 19.22 -1.84 19.75
C GLN A 290 18.92 -1.61 18.26
N SER A 291 17.82 -2.17 17.76
CA SER A 291 17.42 -1.99 16.36
C SER A 291 17.08 -0.53 16.02
N ILE A 292 16.54 0.26 16.96
CA ILE A 292 16.35 1.71 16.79
C ILE A 292 17.68 2.45 16.70
N LEU A 293 18.66 2.11 17.56
CA LEU A 293 19.99 2.73 17.53
C LEU A 293 20.73 2.43 16.21
N ASP A 294 20.63 1.19 15.74
CA ASP A 294 21.17 0.80 14.45
C ASP A 294 20.51 1.56 13.30
N LEU A 295 19.18 1.72 13.34
CA LEU A 295 18.42 2.47 12.35
C LEU A 295 18.80 3.96 12.36
N GLU A 296 18.94 4.57 13.55
CA GLU A 296 19.39 5.95 13.72
C GLU A 296 20.73 6.19 13.03
N LYS A 297 21.71 5.31 13.28
CA LYS A 297 23.03 5.41 12.63
C LYS A 297 22.92 5.41 11.11
N ILE A 298 22.09 4.52 10.55
CA ILE A 298 21.97 4.34 9.10
C ILE A 298 21.22 5.50 8.44
N ILE A 299 20.26 6.12 9.14
CA ILE A 299 19.60 7.35 8.70
C ILE A 299 20.60 8.52 8.70
N LEU A 300 21.43 8.65 9.74
CA LEU A 300 22.47 9.70 9.82
C LEU A 300 23.52 9.52 8.72
N ASP A 301 23.91 8.28 8.44
CA ASP A 301 24.82 7.91 7.36
C ASP A 301 24.18 7.99 5.97
N GLN A 302 22.87 8.30 5.88
CA GLN A 302 22.07 8.35 4.64
C GLN A 302 22.20 7.08 3.78
N ASN A 303 22.35 5.92 4.43
CA ASN A 303 22.65 4.67 3.74
C ASN A 303 21.37 4.00 3.22
N LYS A 304 20.93 4.46 2.04
CA LYS A 304 19.74 3.98 1.32
C LYS A 304 19.70 2.46 1.12
N GLN A 305 20.86 1.81 0.99
CA GLN A 305 20.94 0.36 0.74
C GLN A 305 20.59 -0.46 1.97
N LEU A 306 20.97 0.01 3.17
CA LEU A 306 20.74 -0.72 4.41
C LEU A 306 19.41 -0.38 5.09
N ILE A 307 18.81 0.78 4.76
CA ILE A 307 17.53 1.21 5.35
C ILE A 307 16.43 0.12 5.26
N PRO A 308 16.13 -0.48 4.09
CA PRO A 308 15.01 -1.44 4.00
C PRO A 308 15.15 -2.61 4.97
N ILE A 309 16.32 -3.25 4.98
CA ILE A 309 16.60 -4.40 5.84
C ILE A 309 16.53 -4.01 7.32
N LYS A 310 16.99 -2.80 7.66
CA LYS A 310 16.99 -2.33 9.05
C LYS A 310 15.60 -1.96 9.54
N CYS A 311 14.78 -1.33 8.69
CA CYS A 311 13.37 -1.11 8.98
C CYS A 311 12.62 -2.44 9.14
N GLU A 312 12.88 -3.44 8.30
CA GLU A 312 12.27 -4.78 8.43
C GLU A 312 12.63 -5.47 9.75
N ILE A 313 13.89 -5.37 10.20
CA ILE A 313 14.31 -5.90 11.51
C ILE A 313 13.55 -5.20 12.65
N VAL A 314 13.45 -3.87 12.60
CA VAL A 314 12.72 -3.10 13.61
C VAL A 314 11.23 -3.46 13.61
N LEU A 315 10.62 -3.63 12.42
CA LEU A 315 9.23 -4.08 12.26
C LEU A 315 9.00 -5.49 12.83
N SER A 316 9.90 -6.43 12.54
CA SER A 316 9.81 -7.79 13.08
C SER A 316 9.89 -7.82 14.61
N ASN A 317 10.74 -6.99 15.20
CA ASN A 317 10.87 -6.90 16.66
C ASN A 317 9.59 -6.32 17.29
N ILE A 318 8.97 -5.30 16.70
CA ILE A 318 7.73 -4.72 17.23
C ILE A 318 6.53 -5.65 17.05
N ASP A 319 6.48 -6.46 15.99
CA ASP A 319 5.45 -7.49 15.81
C ASP A 319 5.49 -8.50 16.95
N LYS A 320 6.67 -9.06 17.26
CA LYS A 320 6.88 -9.99 18.37
C LYS A 320 6.55 -9.38 19.74
N ILE A 321 6.72 -8.08 19.90
CA ILE A 321 6.30 -7.38 21.13
C ILE A 321 4.78 -7.38 21.25
N SER A 322 4.06 -7.24 20.13
CA SER A 322 2.60 -7.10 20.09
C SER A 322 1.80 -8.41 20.13
N GLU A 323 2.44 -9.56 19.89
CA GLU A 323 1.84 -10.90 19.98
C GLU A 323 1.55 -11.36 21.43
#